data_AF-A0A841EUK7-F1
#
_entry.id   AF-A0A841EUK7-F1
#
_cell.length_a   1.000
_cell.length_b   1.000
_cell.length_c   1.000
_cell.angle_alpha   90.00
_cell.angle_beta   90.00
_cell.angle_gamma   90.00
#
_symmetry.space_group_name_H-M   'P 1'
#
loop_
_entity.id
_entity.type
_entity.pdbx_description
1 polymer ?
#
loop_
_entity_poly.entity_id
_entity_poly.type
_entity_poly.pdbx_seq_one_letter_code
_entity_poly.pdbx_strand_id
1 'polypeptide(L)'
;MRKKFITGLLAVVTCFTISSTSFASSPVITNMGNTTTETSNIVSPHSSSKWVEQYVTYNKLHYPNSSDVPSTYYYDDAPYYGYITLISLVTRTTETDQWWIAKYQGFIYNW
;
A
#
# COMPACT_ATOMS: atom_id res chain seq x y z
N MET A 1 -51.12 1.58 15.29
CA MET A 1 -50.87 2.99 14.86
C MET A 1 -49.41 3.32 15.06
N ARG A 2 -48.87 4.22 14.23
CA ARG A 2 -47.52 4.87 14.28
C ARG A 2 -46.40 4.06 13.61
N LYS A 3 -45.49 4.63 12.79
CA LYS A 3 -45.38 5.90 12.06
C LYS A 3 -44.21 5.71 11.07
N LYS A 4 -44.36 6.13 9.80
CA LYS A 4 -43.29 6.14 8.78
C LYS A 4 -42.31 7.29 9.07
N PHE A 5 -41.00 7.09 8.91
CA PHE A 5 -40.04 8.20 8.67
C PHE A 5 -38.86 7.68 7.82
N ILE A 6 -38.80 8.02 6.53
CA ILE A 6 -38.15 9.18 5.88
C ILE A 6 -36.65 8.94 5.62
N THR A 7 -36.37 8.72 4.32
CA THR A 7 -35.09 8.81 3.62
C THR A 7 -34.47 10.19 3.83
N GLY A 8 -33.29 10.23 4.45
CA GLY A 8 -32.50 11.44 4.69
C GLY A 8 -31.28 11.50 3.77
N LEU A 9 -31.35 12.42 2.83
CA LEU A 9 -30.33 12.96 1.92
C LEU A 9 -28.90 12.97 2.50
N LEU A 10 -27.97 12.26 1.85
CA LEU A 10 -26.54 12.28 2.21
C LEU A 10 -25.90 13.61 1.78
N ALA A 11 -25.34 14.33 2.73
CA ALA A 11 -24.69 15.62 2.53
C ALA A 11 -23.27 15.48 1.97
N VAL A 12 -23.02 16.34 0.97
CA VAL A 12 -21.79 16.77 0.30
C VAL A 12 -20.52 16.78 1.16
N VAL A 13 -19.43 16.21 0.63
CA VAL A 13 -18.04 16.61 0.97
C VAL A 13 -17.27 16.78 -0.34
N THR A 14 -17.12 18.03 -0.78
CA THR A 14 -16.35 18.40 -1.97
C THR A 14 -15.00 18.98 -1.59
N CYS A 15 -13.97 18.44 -2.25
CA CYS A 15 -12.71 19.06 -2.67
C CYS A 15 -11.73 19.52 -1.58
N PHE A 16 -10.80 18.62 -1.24
CA PHE A 16 -9.47 18.98 -0.75
C PHE A 16 -8.57 19.25 -1.96
N THR A 17 -8.19 20.50 -2.20
CA THR A 17 -7.11 20.86 -3.14
C THR A 17 -5.97 21.49 -2.36
N ILE A 18 -4.90 20.73 -2.13
CA ILE A 18 -3.64 21.24 -1.60
C ILE A 18 -2.86 21.78 -2.78
N SER A 19 -2.82 23.11 -2.94
CA SER A 19 -1.89 23.79 -3.84
C SER A 19 -0.69 24.26 -3.02
N SER A 20 0.46 23.63 -3.21
CA SER A 20 1.74 24.16 -2.78
C SER A 20 2.71 24.01 -3.94
N THR A 21 2.99 25.12 -4.61
CA THR A 21 4.19 25.24 -5.43
C THR A 21 5.09 26.27 -4.76
N SER A 22 6.33 25.90 -4.49
CA SER A 22 7.39 26.83 -4.14
C SER A 22 8.57 26.48 -5.03
N PHE A 23 8.82 27.32 -6.03
CA PHE A 23 10.04 27.27 -6.82
C PHE A 23 11.04 28.23 -6.19
N ALA A 24 12.09 27.70 -5.58
CA ALA A 24 13.28 28.47 -5.22
C ALA A 24 14.14 28.62 -6.49
N SER A 25 14.22 29.83 -7.03
CA SER A 25 15.13 30.20 -8.11
C SER A 25 16.56 30.30 -7.55
N SER A 26 17.46 29.40 -7.96
CA SER A 26 18.90 29.57 -7.72
C SER A 26 19.54 30.41 -8.83
N PRO A 27 20.55 31.25 -8.53
CA PRO A 27 21.15 32.15 -9.51
C PRO A 27 21.97 31.40 -10.56
N VAL A 28 21.88 31.88 -11.79
CA VAL A 28 22.69 31.45 -12.93
C VAL A 28 24.13 31.89 -12.70
N ILE A 29 25.05 30.93 -12.55
CA ILE A 29 26.48 31.16 -12.75
C ILE A 29 26.76 30.84 -14.22
N THR A 30 26.99 31.88 -15.02
CA THR A 30 27.41 31.74 -16.41
C THR A 30 28.89 31.36 -16.42
N ASN A 31 29.20 30.07 -16.59
CA ASN A 31 30.54 29.64 -16.95
C ASN A 31 30.51 29.12 -18.39
N MET A 32 31.07 29.92 -19.29
CA MET A 32 31.10 29.68 -20.73
C MET A 32 32.23 28.70 -21.05
N GLY A 33 31.87 27.46 -21.36
CA GLY A 33 32.78 26.40 -21.77
C GLY A 33 32.04 25.36 -22.61
N ASN A 34 32.27 25.42 -23.92
CA ASN A 34 32.25 24.33 -24.91
C ASN A 34 31.26 23.15 -24.73
N THR A 35 30.19 23.25 -25.53
CA THR A 35 29.35 22.22 -26.14
C THR A 35 29.90 20.78 -26.13
N THR A 36 29.24 19.91 -25.36
CA THR A 36 28.52 18.72 -25.85
C THR A 36 27.48 18.40 -24.77
N THR A 37 26.28 18.96 -24.93
CA THR A 37 25.16 18.67 -24.02
C THR A 37 24.61 17.30 -24.41
N GLU A 38 25.29 16.24 -23.98
CA GLU A 38 24.58 15.01 -23.70
C GLU A 38 23.65 15.34 -22.53
N THR A 39 22.40 15.71 -22.86
CA THR A 39 21.31 15.64 -21.91
C THR A 39 21.18 14.16 -21.58
N SER A 40 21.99 13.71 -20.62
CA SER A 40 21.75 12.46 -19.93
C SER A 40 20.37 12.64 -19.35
N ASN A 41 19.37 12.06 -20.03
CA ASN A 41 18.08 11.82 -19.44
C ASN A 41 18.40 10.96 -18.23
N ILE A 42 18.55 11.59 -17.07
CA ILE A 42 18.51 10.92 -15.78
C ILE A 42 17.09 10.35 -15.75
N VAL A 43 16.94 9.14 -16.29
CA VAL A 43 15.79 8.30 -16.03
C VAL A 43 15.92 7.99 -14.55
N SER A 44 15.31 8.83 -13.71
CA SER A 44 15.06 8.43 -12.33
C SER A 44 14.33 7.10 -12.43
N PRO A 45 14.84 6.00 -11.85
CA PRO A 45 14.07 4.79 -11.77
C PRO A 45 12.84 5.15 -10.94
N HIS A 46 11.70 5.31 -11.61
CA HIS A 46 10.43 5.51 -10.94
C HIS A 46 10.09 4.15 -10.31
N SER A 47 10.66 3.87 -9.14
CA SER A 47 10.15 2.84 -8.24
C SER A 47 8.79 3.33 -7.76
N SER A 48 7.77 3.03 -8.55
CA SER A 48 6.37 3.14 -8.19
C SER A 48 6.12 2.23 -6.99
N SER A 49 5.45 2.77 -5.98
CA SER A 49 5.01 2.02 -4.81
C SER A 49 3.50 1.79 -4.84
N LYS A 50 3.06 0.61 -4.42
CA LYS A 50 1.65 0.22 -4.27
C LYS A 50 1.42 -0.22 -2.82
N TRP A 51 0.39 0.33 -2.17
CA TRP A 51 -0.09 -0.23 -0.90
C TRP A 51 -0.92 -1.49 -1.17
N VAL A 52 -0.64 -2.57 -0.45
CA VAL A 52 -1.27 -3.88 -0.65
C VAL A 52 -1.83 -4.41 0.65
N GLU A 53 -2.97 -5.09 0.57
CA GLU A 53 -3.52 -5.93 1.64
C GLU A 53 -3.71 -7.35 1.11
N GLN A 54 -3.29 -8.36 1.89
CA GLN A 54 -3.42 -9.77 1.55
C GLN A 54 -3.98 -10.55 2.73
N TYR A 55 -4.93 -11.43 2.46
CA TYR A 55 -5.44 -12.39 3.44
C TYR A 55 -4.93 -13.79 3.11
N VAL A 56 -4.45 -14.50 4.13
CA VAL A 56 -3.96 -15.88 4.01
C VAL A 56 -4.51 -16.69 5.18
N THR A 57 -4.89 -17.94 4.90
CA THR A 57 -5.39 -18.86 5.92
C THR A 57 -4.34 -19.92 6.25
N TYR A 58 -4.08 -20.14 7.53
CA TYR A 58 -3.19 -21.20 8.01
C TYR A 58 -3.97 -22.20 8.86
N ASN A 59 -3.84 -23.49 8.55
CA ASN A 59 -4.51 -24.53 9.32
C ASN A 59 -3.80 -24.71 10.68
N LYS A 60 -4.54 -24.64 11.79
CA LYS A 60 -3.97 -24.80 13.14
C LYS A 60 -3.41 -26.20 13.43
N LEU A 61 -3.75 -27.20 12.62
CA LEU A 61 -3.11 -28.51 12.67
C LEU A 61 -1.60 -28.42 12.38
N HIS A 62 -1.20 -27.52 11.48
CA HIS A 62 0.20 -27.30 11.10
C HIS A 62 0.82 -26.06 11.76
N TYR A 63 -0.03 -25.12 12.18
CA TYR A 63 0.36 -23.85 12.81
C TYR A 63 -0.36 -23.71 14.17
N PRO A 64 -0.02 -24.53 15.18
CA PRO A 64 -0.80 -24.64 16.42
C PRO A 64 -0.83 -23.34 17.22
N ASN A 65 0.24 -22.56 17.22
CA ASN A 65 0.37 -21.31 17.94
C ASN A 65 0.40 -20.11 17.00
N SER A 66 0.08 -18.93 17.52
CA SER A 66 0.18 -17.68 16.75
C SER A 66 1.61 -17.37 16.29
N SER A 67 2.62 -17.82 17.04
CA SER A 67 4.04 -17.66 16.70
C SER A 67 4.47 -18.48 15.48
N ASP A 68 3.71 -19.51 15.14
CA ASP A 68 4.04 -20.38 14.01
C ASP A 68 3.64 -19.71 12.68
N VAL A 69 2.69 -18.76 12.73
CA VAL A 69 2.23 -18.01 11.56
C VAL A 69 3.32 -17.03 11.12
N PRO A 70 3.75 -17.04 9.84
CA PRO A 70 4.78 -16.14 9.33
C PRO A 70 4.44 -14.67 9.60
N SER A 71 5.41 -13.91 10.10
CA SER A 71 5.28 -12.47 10.33
C SER A 71 5.35 -11.63 9.05
N THR A 72 5.78 -12.23 7.94
CA THR A 72 5.82 -11.62 6.61
C THR A 72 5.23 -12.55 5.56
N TYR A 73 4.78 -11.98 4.46
CA TYR A 73 4.27 -12.70 3.29
C TYR A 73 4.87 -12.10 2.02
N TYR A 74 5.33 -12.94 1.10
CA TYR A 74 5.83 -12.50 -0.19
C TYR A 74 4.65 -12.28 -1.14
N TYR A 75 4.39 -11.03 -1.49
CA TYR A 75 3.40 -10.64 -2.48
C TYR A 75 4.03 -10.60 -3.86
N ASP A 76 3.38 -11.23 -4.82
CA ASP A 76 3.84 -11.37 -6.21
C ASP A 76 2.66 -11.14 -7.15
N ASP A 77 2.52 -9.89 -7.60
CA ASP A 77 1.52 -9.48 -8.59
C ASP A 77 2.18 -8.47 -9.53
N ALA A 78 2.65 -8.96 -10.68
CA ALA A 78 3.42 -8.18 -11.63
C ALA A 78 2.73 -6.85 -11.97
N PRO A 79 3.45 -5.70 -11.95
CA PRO A 79 4.90 -5.53 -11.78
C PRO A 79 5.38 -5.32 -10.34
N TYR A 80 4.55 -5.61 -9.32
CA TYR A 80 4.81 -5.30 -7.91
C TYR A 80 5.13 -6.57 -7.13
N TYR A 81 6.35 -6.63 -6.57
CA TYR A 81 6.83 -7.79 -5.82
C TYR A 81 7.56 -7.37 -4.55
N GLY A 82 7.35 -8.10 -3.45
CA GLY A 82 8.06 -7.87 -2.21
C GLY A 82 7.36 -8.41 -0.97
N TYR A 83 7.93 -8.13 0.19
CA TYR A 83 7.40 -8.60 1.47
C TYR A 83 6.45 -7.59 2.10
N ILE A 84 5.28 -8.07 2.52
CA ILE A 84 4.31 -7.36 3.37
C ILE A 84 4.30 -7.99 4.77
N THR A 85 3.92 -7.21 5.78
CA THR A 85 4.02 -7.60 7.20
C THR A 85 2.67 -8.08 7.73
N LEU A 86 2.66 -8.98 8.71
CA LEU A 86 1.46 -9.41 9.43
C LEU A 86 0.98 -8.30 10.36
N ILE A 87 -0.29 -7.92 10.24
CA ILE A 87 -0.88 -6.79 10.99
C ILE A 87 -2.02 -7.25 11.90
N SER A 88 -2.69 -8.33 11.51
CA SER A 88 -3.78 -8.92 12.28
C SER A 88 -3.81 -10.42 12.10
N LEU A 89 -4.08 -11.13 13.18
CA LEU A 89 -4.24 -12.57 13.21
C LEU A 89 -5.46 -12.92 14.05
N VAL A 90 -6.45 -13.56 13.42
CA VAL A 90 -7.69 -13.97 14.10
C VAL A 90 -7.89 -15.46 13.97
N THR A 91 -8.45 -16.10 15.01
CA THR A 91 -8.88 -17.50 14.92
C THR A 91 -10.27 -17.56 14.32
N ARG A 92 -10.46 -18.48 13.37
CA ARG A 92 -11.77 -18.94 12.93
C ARG A 92 -11.90 -20.42 13.23
N THR A 93 -12.96 -20.77 13.94
CA THR A 93 -13.30 -22.16 14.28
C THR A 93 -14.55 -22.56 13.50
N THR A 94 -14.50 -23.71 12.85
CA THR A 94 -15.67 -24.45 12.36
C THR A 94 -15.91 -25.64 13.28
N GLU A 95 -16.98 -26.41 13.05
CA GLU A 95 -17.30 -27.59 13.88
C GLU A 95 -16.19 -28.65 13.83
N THR A 96 -15.42 -28.72 12.74
CA THR A 96 -14.40 -29.75 12.50
C THR A 96 -12.97 -29.22 12.53
N ASP A 97 -12.74 -27.93 12.27
CA ASP A 97 -11.42 -27.39 12.00
C ASP A 97 -11.19 -26.02 12.63
N GLN A 98 -9.92 -25.70 12.89
CA GLN A 98 -9.52 -24.37 13.32
C GLN A 98 -8.47 -23.79 12.38
N TRP A 99 -8.65 -22.52 12.04
CA TRP A 99 -7.82 -21.79 11.10
C TRP A 99 -7.41 -20.46 11.69
N TRP A 100 -6.20 -20.02 11.34
CA TRP A 100 -5.82 -18.63 11.43
C TRP A 100 -6.26 -17.91 10.16
N ILE A 101 -6.79 -16.71 10.29
CA ILE A 101 -6.93 -15.75 9.20
C ILE A 101 -5.91 -14.64 9.47
N ALA A 102 -4.86 -14.63 8.67
CA ALA A 102 -3.78 -13.66 8.74
C ALA A 102 -4.03 -12.54 7.73
N LYS A 103 -4.00 -11.29 8.19
CA LYS A 103 -4.01 -10.09 7.35
C LYS A 103 -2.60 -9.52 7.28
N TYR A 104 -2.05 -9.48 6.06
CA TYR A 104 -0.79 -8.84 5.77
C TYR A 104 -1.01 -7.51 5.03
N GLN A 105 -0.19 -6.51 5.32
CA GLN A 105 -0.22 -5.22 4.63
C GLN A 105 1.19 -4.61 4.49
N GLY A 106 1.37 -3.74 3.51
CA GLY A 106 2.62 -3.00 3.33
C GLY A 106 2.71 -2.31 1.97
N PHE A 107 3.74 -1.50 1.81
CA PHE A 107 4.13 -0.95 0.51
C PHE A 107 4.99 -1.96 -0.25
N ILE A 108 4.65 -2.19 -1.50
CA ILE A 108 5.42 -2.97 -2.46
C ILE A 108 5.90 -2.05 -3.57
N TYR A 109 7.10 -2.28 -4.08
CA TYR A 109 7.72 -1.47 -5.13
C TYR A 109 7.79 -2.28 -6.42
N ASN A 110 7.70 -1.60 -7.56
CA ASN A 110 8.20 -2.17 -8.81
C ASN A 110 9.70 -1.86 -8.90
N TRP A 111 10.48 -2.89 -9.21
CA TRP A 111 11.93 -2.81 -9.36
C TRP A 111 12.29 -3.04 -10.83
#